data_AF-A0A7D3ZNV1-F1
#
_entry.id   AF-A0A7D3ZNV1-F1
#
_cell.length_a   1.000
_cell.length_b   1.000
_cell.length_c   1.000
_cell.angle_alpha   90.00
_cell.angle_beta   90.00
_cell.angle_gamma   90.00
#
_symmetry.space_group_name_H-M   'P 1'
#
loop_
_entity.id
_entity.type
_entity.pdbx_description
1 polymer ?
#
loop_
_entity_poly.entity_id
_entity_poly.type
_entity_poly.pdbx_seq_one_letter_code
_entity_poly.pdbx_strand_id
1 'polypeptide(L)'
;MPPLTPEPGDSRLADMTAPAKDSLPARLVLYRYLRGVAAGNVKACGLLAPDYDRTAFGRAGGCRAGGLAAARAKLRPADLAALRGVTVPTCDDGPGDGEYTVAFGDLKWKGDPARPGGVLAANFTLRKTGARWLIAG
;
A
#
# COMPACT_ATOMS: atom_id res chain seq x y z
N MET A 1 14.93 7.56 -56.84
CA MET A 1 13.61 8.20 -56.64
C MET A 1 12.56 7.18 -57.07
N PRO A 2 11.40 6.95 -56.41
CA PRO A 2 10.76 7.52 -55.19
C PRO A 2 10.32 6.39 -54.19
N PRO A 3 9.40 6.58 -53.21
CA PRO A 3 9.03 7.76 -52.43
C PRO A 3 9.34 7.61 -50.92
N LEU A 4 9.29 8.75 -50.21
CA LEU A 4 9.24 8.85 -48.74
C LEU A 4 7.78 8.75 -48.27
N THR A 5 7.50 7.87 -47.31
CA THR A 5 6.41 8.07 -46.34
C THR A 5 6.88 7.64 -44.94
N PRO A 6 6.51 8.38 -43.87
CA PRO A 6 7.03 8.21 -42.53
C PRO A 6 6.16 7.28 -41.67
N GLU A 7 6.78 6.40 -40.87
CA GLU A 7 6.11 5.76 -39.75
C GLU A 7 6.53 6.44 -38.42
N PRO A 8 5.59 7.01 -37.66
CA PRO A 8 5.84 7.48 -36.31
C PRO A 8 5.81 6.28 -35.36
N GLY A 9 6.98 5.71 -35.10
CA GLY A 9 7.19 4.74 -34.02
C GLY A 9 7.22 5.43 -32.67
N ASP A 10 6.08 5.99 -32.25
CA ASP A 10 5.80 6.31 -30.85
C ASP A 10 5.75 4.98 -30.09
N SER A 11 6.89 4.57 -29.59
CA SER A 11 6.97 3.57 -28.53
C SER A 11 7.77 4.20 -27.43
N ARG A 12 7.04 4.98 -26.62
CA ARG A 12 7.22 5.12 -25.17
C ARG A 12 8.14 4.00 -24.68
N LEU A 13 9.44 4.29 -24.67
CA LEU A 13 10.36 3.66 -23.76
C LEU A 13 9.80 4.06 -22.41
N ALA A 14 9.01 3.15 -21.86
CA ALA A 14 8.52 3.16 -20.51
C ALA A 14 9.67 3.64 -19.66
N ASP A 15 9.53 4.90 -19.24
CA ASP A 15 10.31 5.52 -18.21
C ASP A 15 10.32 4.46 -17.11
N MET A 16 11.47 3.81 -16.93
CA MET A 16 11.63 2.81 -15.89
C MET A 16 11.48 3.60 -14.61
N THR A 17 10.26 3.61 -14.07
CA THR A 17 9.77 4.49 -13.03
C THR A 17 10.71 4.36 -11.84
N ALA A 18 11.69 5.26 -11.77
CA ALA A 18 12.41 5.49 -10.55
C ALA A 18 11.33 5.81 -9.51
N PRO A 19 11.34 5.19 -8.31
CA PRO A 19 10.36 5.53 -7.29
C PRO A 19 10.42 7.04 -7.11
N ALA A 20 9.32 7.73 -7.40
CA ALA A 20 9.26 9.18 -7.34
C ALA A 20 9.90 9.61 -6.02
N LYS A 21 10.91 10.49 -6.06
CA LYS A 21 11.64 10.94 -4.86
C LYS A 21 10.67 11.46 -3.77
N ASP A 22 9.45 11.85 -4.17
CA ASP A 22 8.35 12.31 -3.33
C ASP A 22 7.42 11.22 -2.77
N SER A 23 7.66 9.95 -3.06
CA SER A 23 6.85 8.82 -2.58
C SER A 23 7.14 8.36 -1.16
N LEU A 24 8.28 8.80 -0.58
CA LEU A 24 8.72 8.36 0.73
C LEU A 24 7.67 8.59 1.84
N PRO A 25 7.01 9.77 1.93
CA PRO A 25 5.96 9.99 2.92
C PRO A 25 4.77 9.03 2.76
N ALA A 26 4.41 8.67 1.51
CA ALA A 26 3.34 7.71 1.23
C ALA A 26 3.74 6.31 1.72
N ARG A 27 4.92 5.82 1.31
CA ARG A 27 5.44 4.50 1.72
C ARG A 27 5.57 4.38 3.23
N LEU A 28 5.94 5.46 3.92
CA LEU A 28 6.03 5.50 5.38
C LEU A 28 4.67 5.26 6.06
N VAL A 29 3.57 5.73 5.46
CA VAL A 29 2.21 5.48 5.97
C VAL A 29 1.88 4.00 5.93
N LEU A 30 2.11 3.33 4.79
CA LEU A 30 1.89 1.89 4.67
C LEU A 30 2.77 1.10 5.64
N TYR A 31 4.05 1.44 5.72
CA TYR A 31 4.99 0.84 6.68
C TYR A 31 4.50 0.96 8.13
N ARG A 32 4.05 2.16 8.54
CA ARG A 32 3.54 2.41 9.90
C ARG A 32 2.24 1.64 10.17
N TYR A 33 1.37 1.53 9.16
CA TYR A 33 0.15 0.76 9.27
C TYR A 33 0.46 -0.74 9.49
N LEU A 34 1.28 -1.35 8.63
CA LEU A 34 1.61 -2.77 8.70
C LEU A 34 2.28 -3.16 10.03
N ARG A 35 3.25 -2.35 10.50
CA ARG A 35 3.86 -2.55 11.83
C ARG A 35 2.87 -2.30 12.97
N GLY A 36 1.96 -1.34 12.79
CA GLY A 36 0.87 -1.07 13.72
C GLY A 36 -0.08 -2.24 13.87
N VAL A 37 -0.45 -2.91 12.77
CA VAL A 37 -1.25 -4.15 12.77
C VAL A 37 -0.54 -5.24 13.57
N ALA A 38 0.75 -5.46 13.34
CA ALA A 38 1.53 -6.47 14.07
C ALA A 38 1.53 -6.22 15.58
N ALA A 39 1.67 -4.95 15.98
CA ALA A 39 1.69 -4.50 17.36
C ALA A 39 0.29 -4.43 18.01
N GLY A 40 -0.80 -4.54 17.23
CA GLY A 40 -2.15 -4.27 17.74
C GLY A 40 -2.36 -2.80 18.11
N ASN A 41 -1.62 -1.88 17.50
CA ASN A 41 -1.68 -0.46 17.81
C ASN A 41 -2.86 0.21 17.10
N VAL A 42 -3.91 0.53 17.87
CA VAL A 42 -5.13 1.18 17.35
C VAL A 42 -4.87 2.52 16.66
N LYS A 43 -3.75 3.21 16.96
CA LYS A 43 -3.38 4.45 16.27
C LYS A 43 -3.13 4.23 14.77
N ALA A 44 -2.78 3.01 14.36
CA ALA A 44 -2.60 2.64 12.96
C ALA A 44 -3.88 2.83 12.12
N CYS A 45 -5.06 2.70 12.74
CA CYS A 45 -6.34 2.95 12.07
C CYS A 45 -6.49 4.42 11.59
N GLY A 46 -5.75 5.37 12.18
CA GLY A 46 -5.74 6.76 11.71
C GLY A 46 -5.01 6.98 10.38
N LEU A 47 -4.38 5.94 9.84
CA LEU A 47 -3.69 5.95 8.55
C LEU A 47 -4.59 5.48 7.41
N LEU A 48 -5.83 5.04 7.71
CA LEU A 48 -6.79 4.58 6.72
C LEU A 48 -7.68 5.75 6.28
N ALA A 49 -7.98 5.81 4.99
CA ALA A 49 -9.06 6.63 4.48
C ALA A 49 -10.40 6.09 5.01
N PRO A 50 -11.40 6.96 5.28
CA PRO A 50 -12.69 6.53 5.83
C PRO A 50 -13.42 5.46 5.00
N ASP A 51 -13.39 5.59 3.67
CA ASP A 51 -14.03 4.61 2.79
C ASP A 51 -13.31 3.26 2.76
N TYR A 52 -11.98 3.28 2.89
CA TYR A 52 -11.20 2.06 2.99
C TYR A 52 -11.40 1.36 4.34
N ASP A 53 -11.43 2.12 5.45
CA ASP A 53 -11.78 1.57 6.77
C ASP A 53 -13.16 0.88 6.74
N ARG A 54 -14.16 1.51 6.11
CA ARG A 54 -15.48 0.89 5.94
C ARG A 54 -15.42 -0.40 5.13
N THR A 55 -14.68 -0.40 4.02
CA THR A 55 -14.58 -1.57 3.12
C THR A 55 -13.82 -2.72 3.77
N ALA A 56 -12.67 -2.44 4.38
CA ALA A 56 -11.79 -3.45 4.98
C ALA A 56 -12.33 -4.03 6.29
N PHE A 57 -13.09 -3.24 7.06
CA PHE A 57 -13.60 -3.65 8.39
C PHE A 57 -15.14 -3.74 8.46
N GLY A 58 -15.84 -3.53 7.35
CA GLY A 58 -17.29 -3.72 7.20
C GLY A 58 -18.18 -2.61 7.74
N ARG A 59 -17.62 -1.58 8.40
CA ARG A 59 -18.38 -0.43 8.94
C ARG A 59 -17.49 0.79 9.10
N ALA A 60 -18.12 1.97 9.15
CA ALA A 60 -17.39 3.21 9.47
C ALA A 60 -16.79 3.14 10.89
N GLY A 61 -15.51 3.50 11.00
CA GLY A 61 -14.71 3.40 12.22
C GLY A 61 -14.37 1.95 12.61
N GLY A 62 -14.56 0.99 11.71
CA GLY A 62 -14.50 -0.44 11.99
C GLY A 62 -13.13 -0.88 12.54
N CYS A 63 -12.03 -0.32 12.02
CA CYS A 63 -10.69 -0.64 12.50
C CYS A 63 -10.54 -0.34 13.99
N ARG A 64 -11.01 0.83 14.45
CA ARG A 64 -10.91 1.25 15.86
C ARG A 64 -11.93 0.55 16.75
N ALA A 65 -13.10 0.21 16.22
CA ALA A 65 -14.18 -0.48 16.92
C ALA A 65 -13.93 -1.99 17.11
N GLY A 66 -12.69 -2.39 17.38
CA GLY A 66 -12.28 -3.78 17.57
C GLY A 66 -11.94 -4.54 16.28
N GLY A 67 -12.19 -3.98 15.10
CA GLY A 67 -11.87 -4.61 13.82
C GLY A 67 -10.38 -4.92 13.66
N LEU A 68 -9.49 -4.04 14.13
CA LEU A 68 -8.05 -4.30 14.13
C LEU A 68 -7.68 -5.52 14.98
N ALA A 69 -8.28 -5.65 16.16
CA ALA A 69 -8.02 -6.78 17.05
C ALA A 69 -8.51 -8.09 16.44
N ALA A 70 -9.72 -8.08 15.87
CA ALA A 70 -10.30 -9.23 15.19
C ALA A 70 -9.49 -9.64 13.94
N ALA A 71 -9.04 -8.67 13.15
CA ALA A 71 -8.18 -8.92 11.99
C ALA A 71 -6.82 -9.50 12.41
N ARG A 72 -6.20 -8.92 13.45
CA ARG A 72 -4.94 -9.41 13.99
C ARG A 72 -5.05 -10.83 14.55
N ALA A 73 -6.18 -11.19 15.17
CA ALA A 73 -6.42 -12.54 15.68
C ALA A 73 -6.49 -13.60 14.58
N LYS A 74 -6.80 -13.21 13.33
CA LYS A 74 -6.77 -14.11 12.16
C LYS A 74 -5.36 -14.32 11.59
N LEU A 75 -4.39 -13.49 11.99
CA LEU A 75 -3.00 -13.61 11.55
C LEU A 75 -2.26 -14.66 12.36
N ARG A 76 -1.45 -15.49 11.69
CA ARG A 76 -0.62 -16.48 12.39
C ARG A 76 0.54 -15.77 13.09
N PRO A 77 1.15 -16.38 14.13
CA PRO A 77 2.33 -15.83 14.78
C PRO A 77 3.47 -15.50 13.79
N ALA A 78 3.66 -16.33 12.76
CA ALA A 78 4.63 -16.10 11.69
C ALA A 78 4.31 -14.84 10.86
N ASP A 79 3.03 -14.62 10.51
CA ASP A 79 2.60 -13.43 9.77
C ASP A 79 2.82 -12.16 10.62
N LEU A 80 2.54 -12.22 11.93
CA LEU A 80 2.81 -11.13 12.86
C LEU A 80 4.32 -10.87 12.99
N ALA A 81 5.17 -11.90 12.97
CA ALA A 81 6.62 -11.73 12.98
C ALA A 81 7.12 -11.08 11.68
N ALA A 82 6.62 -11.53 10.53
CA ALA A 82 6.90 -10.96 9.22
C ALA A 82 6.54 -9.46 9.17
N LEU A 83 5.33 -9.10 9.62
CA LEU A 83 4.88 -7.71 9.67
C LEU A 83 5.72 -6.81 10.59
N ARG A 84 6.33 -7.35 11.65
CA ARG A 84 7.28 -6.57 12.48
C ARG A 84 8.57 -6.24 11.72
N GLY A 85 8.98 -7.12 10.81
CA GLY A 85 10.18 -6.97 9.98
C GLY A 85 9.93 -6.33 8.62
N VAL A 86 8.70 -5.93 8.29
CA VAL A 86 8.35 -5.42 6.96
C VAL A 86 8.96 -4.05 6.69
N THR A 87 9.26 -3.81 5.41
CA THR A 87 9.69 -2.53 4.83
C THR A 87 9.01 -2.32 3.47
N VAL A 88 8.86 -1.04 3.07
CA VAL A 88 8.20 -0.63 1.82
C VAL A 88 9.21 0.17 0.98
N PRO A 89 10.07 -0.49 0.19
CA PRO A 89 11.19 0.17 -0.49
C PRO A 89 10.77 0.92 -1.76
N THR A 90 9.70 0.47 -2.40
CA THR A 90 9.24 0.95 -3.70
C THR A 90 7.72 1.15 -3.67
N CYS A 91 7.24 1.89 -4.63
CA CYS A 91 5.84 2.03 -4.98
C CYS A 91 5.78 2.45 -6.45
N ASP A 92 4.69 2.11 -7.10
CA ASP A 92 4.37 2.52 -8.46
C ASP A 92 3.35 3.64 -8.43
N ASP A 93 3.17 4.32 -9.56
CA ASP A 93 2.10 5.29 -9.72
C ASP A 93 0.73 4.60 -9.61
N GLY A 94 -0.18 5.26 -8.90
CA GLY A 94 -1.52 4.77 -8.65
C GLY A 94 -2.51 5.06 -9.78
N PRO A 95 -3.73 4.52 -9.67
CA PRO A 95 -4.77 4.72 -10.68
C PRO A 95 -5.30 6.16 -10.77
N GLY A 96 -5.06 6.99 -9.75
CA GLY A 96 -5.42 8.40 -9.73
C GLY A 96 -4.21 9.33 -9.67
N ASP A 97 -4.44 10.59 -10.05
CA ASP A 97 -3.41 11.63 -10.05
C ASP A 97 -2.82 11.83 -8.65
N GLY A 98 -1.50 11.69 -8.53
CA GLY A 98 -0.79 11.80 -7.26
C GLY A 98 -1.08 10.66 -6.26
N GLU A 99 -1.65 9.55 -6.70
CA GLU A 99 -1.74 8.32 -5.93
C GLU A 99 -0.53 7.43 -6.17
N TYR A 100 -0.20 6.60 -5.18
CA TYR A 100 0.80 5.56 -5.33
C TYR A 100 0.20 4.20 -5.00
N THR A 101 0.64 3.16 -5.69
CA THR A 101 0.27 1.77 -5.39
C THR A 101 1.50 1.02 -4.89
N VAL A 102 1.30 0.16 -3.90
CA VAL A 102 2.31 -0.81 -3.45
C VAL A 102 1.70 -2.18 -3.54
N ALA A 103 2.23 -3.06 -4.39
CA ALA A 103 1.79 -4.44 -4.40
C ALA A 103 2.31 -5.17 -3.15
N PHE A 104 1.55 -6.15 -2.66
CA PHE A 104 1.98 -6.98 -1.54
C PHE A 104 3.32 -7.68 -1.84
N GLY A 105 3.55 -8.05 -3.11
CA GLY A 105 4.79 -8.66 -3.58
C GLY A 105 6.01 -7.73 -3.52
N ASP A 106 5.81 -6.41 -3.51
CA ASP A 106 6.90 -5.42 -3.43
C ASP A 106 7.32 -5.12 -1.98
N LEU A 107 6.53 -5.59 -1.01
CA LEU A 107 6.92 -5.53 0.39
C LEU A 107 8.17 -6.37 0.62
N LYS A 108 9.13 -5.81 1.35
CA LYS A 108 10.35 -6.52 1.73
C LYS A 108 10.25 -6.99 3.17
N TRP A 109 10.62 -8.23 3.38
CA TRP A 109 10.47 -8.95 4.63
C TRP A 109 11.85 -9.30 5.18
N LYS A 110 12.03 -9.19 6.51
CA LYS A 110 13.26 -9.60 7.18
C LYS A 110 13.47 -11.14 7.16
N GLY A 111 12.38 -11.89 7.09
CA GLY A 111 12.37 -13.36 7.03
C GLY A 111 11.24 -13.81 6.11
N ASP A 112 10.58 -14.92 6.44
CA ASP A 112 9.45 -15.41 5.65
C ASP A 112 8.34 -14.34 5.51
N PRO A 113 7.79 -14.18 4.30
CA PRO A 113 6.72 -13.22 4.06
C PRO A 113 5.42 -13.63 4.78
N ALA A 114 4.62 -12.62 5.16
CA ALA A 114 3.25 -12.88 5.61
C ALA A 114 2.40 -13.44 4.46
N ARG A 115 1.33 -14.18 4.78
CA ARG A 115 0.33 -14.54 3.77
C ARG A 115 -0.59 -13.36 3.46
N PRO A 116 -0.84 -13.04 2.18
CA PRO A 116 -1.84 -12.04 1.82
C PRO A 116 -3.24 -12.50 2.24
N GLY A 117 -4.13 -11.55 2.52
CA GLY A 117 -5.52 -11.79 2.90
C GLY A 117 -5.99 -10.95 4.08
N GLY A 118 -7.31 -10.75 4.17
CA GLY A 118 -7.93 -9.93 5.21
C GLY A 118 -7.46 -8.47 5.14
N VAL A 119 -6.75 -8.02 6.18
CA VAL A 119 -6.19 -6.65 6.25
C VAL A 119 -4.88 -6.48 5.48
N LEU A 120 -4.33 -7.57 4.93
CA LEU A 120 -3.19 -7.56 4.04
C LEU A 120 -3.69 -7.65 2.60
N ALA A 121 -4.09 -6.51 2.04
CA ALA A 121 -4.57 -6.41 0.67
C ALA A 121 -3.50 -6.85 -0.35
N ALA A 122 -3.93 -7.29 -1.52
CA ALA A 122 -3.02 -7.66 -2.61
C ALA A 122 -2.27 -6.44 -3.16
N ASN A 123 -2.92 -5.28 -3.15
CA ASN A 123 -2.35 -4.00 -3.50
C ASN A 123 -2.81 -2.97 -2.47
N PHE A 124 -1.95 -2.01 -2.16
CA PHE A 124 -2.25 -0.89 -1.28
C PHE A 124 -2.18 0.40 -2.07
N THR A 125 -3.30 1.11 -2.19
CA THR A 125 -3.36 2.44 -2.78
C THR A 125 -3.17 3.49 -1.70
N LEU A 126 -2.23 4.39 -1.93
CA LEU A 126 -1.84 5.47 -1.05
C LEU A 126 -2.25 6.78 -1.71
N ARG A 127 -3.10 7.54 -1.03
CA ARG A 127 -3.62 8.81 -1.51
C ARG A 127 -3.23 9.93 -0.57
N LYS A 128 -2.88 11.08 -1.12
CA LYS A 128 -2.73 12.31 -0.35
C LYS A 128 -4.11 12.97 -0.17
N THR A 129 -4.52 13.19 1.06
CA THR A 129 -5.75 13.91 1.44
C THR A 129 -5.37 15.12 2.28
N GLY A 130 -5.49 16.30 1.68
CA GLY A 130 -4.96 17.55 2.25
C GLY A 130 -3.45 17.44 2.51
N ALA A 131 -3.04 17.62 3.77
CA ALA A 131 -1.64 17.55 4.18
C ALA A 131 -1.17 16.13 4.57
N ARG A 132 -2.02 15.10 4.50
CA ARG A 132 -1.73 13.75 5.02
C ARG A 132 -1.82 12.69 3.94
N TRP A 133 -0.98 11.67 4.05
CA TRP A 133 -1.09 10.44 3.27
C TRP A 133 -1.95 9.42 4.01
N LEU A 134 -2.83 8.73 3.30
CA LEU A 134 -3.75 7.72 3.82
C LEU A 134 -3.80 6.51 2.89
N ILE A 135 -4.12 5.35 3.44
CA ILE A 135 -4.39 4.12 2.69
C ILE A 135 -5.84 4.14 2.23
N ALA A 136 -6.05 4.14 0.92
CA ALA A 136 -7.36 4.31 0.28
C ALA A 136 -7.91 3.04 -0.37
N GLY A 137 -7.08 2.01 -0.56
CA GLY A 137 -7.43 0.76 -1.25
C GLY A 137 -6.43 -0.34 -0.92
#